data_AF-A0A443S1S0-F1
#
_entry.id   AF-A0A443S1S0-F1
#
_cell.length_a   1.000
_cell.length_b   1.000
_cell.length_c   1.000
_cell.angle_alpha   90.00
_cell.angle_beta   90.00
_cell.angle_gamma   90.00
#
_symmetry.space_group_name_H-M   'P 1'
#
loop_
_entity.id
_entity.type
_entity.pdbx_description
1 polymer ?
#
loop_
_entity_poly.entity_id
_entity_poly.type
_entity_poly.pdbx_seq_one_letter_code
_entity_poly.pdbx_strand_id
1 'polypeptide(L)' 'MFDDIKDKVVLITGATGALGNITAEVFASYGCKLVLTGRKEDVLKKHLCNNVPK' A
#
# COMPACT_ATOMS: atom_id res chain seq x y z
N MET A 1 1.64 19.30 4.89
CA MET A 1 1.88 19.17 3.43
C MET A 1 1.77 17.67 3.13
N PHE A 2 0.76 17.26 2.36
CA PHE A 2 0.15 15.89 2.25
C PHE A 2 -1.05 15.58 3.15
N ASP A 3 -1.60 16.57 3.86
CA ASP A 3 -2.82 16.37 4.66
C ASP A 3 -4.06 16.08 3.78
N ASP A 4 -4.08 16.54 2.53
CA ASP A 4 -5.20 16.35 1.60
C ASP A 4 -5.47 14.89 1.21
N ILE A 5 -4.45 14.02 1.35
CA ILE A 5 -4.53 12.60 1.01
C ILE A 5 -4.76 11.72 2.24
N LYS A 6 -4.61 12.26 3.45
CA LYS A 6 -4.86 11.52 4.68
C LYS A 6 -6.29 11.00 4.71
N ASP A 7 -6.48 9.78 5.21
CA ASP A 7 -7.77 9.07 5.30
C ASP A 7 -8.45 8.76 3.96
N LYS A 8 -7.85 9.12 2.82
CA LYS A 8 -8.33 8.75 1.48
C LYS A 8 -8.01 7.30 1.17
N VAL A 9 -8.80 6.73 0.26
CA VAL A 9 -8.60 5.38 -0.25
C VAL A 9 -7.71 5.42 -1.50
N VAL A 10 -6.62 4.66 -1.50
CA VAL A 10 -5.67 4.55 -2.62
C VAL A 10 -5.66 3.12 -3.14
N LEU A 11 -5.97 2.94 -4.43
CA LEU A 11 -5.88 1.67 -5.13
C LEU A 11 -4.51 1.55 -5.80
N ILE A 12 -3.72 0.55 -5.42
CA ILE A 12 -2.39 0.29 -6.00
C ILE A 12 -2.43 -1.04 -6.74
N THR A 13 -2.30 -0.97 -8.06
CA THR A 13 -2.16 -2.15 -8.91
C THR A 13 -0.71 -2.61 -8.99
N GLY A 14 -0.47 -3.91 -9.13
CA GLY A 14 0.90 -4.42 -9.19
C GLY A 14 1.69 -4.19 -7.90
N ALA A 15 0.99 -4.12 -6.76
CA ALA A 15 1.55 -3.83 -5.44
C ALA A 15 2.66 -4.80 -5.02
N THR A 16 2.65 -6.02 -5.57
CA THR A 16 3.66 -7.06 -5.30
C THR A 16 5.01 -6.82 -6.01
N GLY A 17 5.10 -5.82 -6.89
CA GLY A 17 6.35 -5.45 -7.56
C GLY A 17 7.23 -4.55 -6.70
N ALA A 18 8.48 -4.31 -7.13
CA ALA A 18 9.44 -3.49 -6.39
C ALA A 18 8.90 -2.07 -6.09
N LEU A 19 8.38 -1.38 -7.12
CA LEU A 19 7.84 -0.04 -6.98
C LEU A 19 6.48 -0.02 -6.26
N GLY A 20 5.60 -0.99 -6.58
CA GLY A 20 4.27 -1.06 -5.98
C GLY A 20 4.33 -1.24 -4.46
N ASN A 21 5.34 -1.98 -3.98
CA ASN A 21 5.53 -2.20 -2.55
C ASN A 21 5.96 -0.92 -1.83
N ILE A 22 7.00 -0.25 -2.33
CA ILE A 22 7.47 1.04 -1.79
C ILE A 22 6.35 2.09 -1.84
N THR A 23 5.58 2.11 -2.93
CA THR A 23 4.45 3.05 -3.09
C THR A 23 3.39 2.80 -2.00
N ALA A 24 3.06 1.54 -1.72
CA ALA A 24 2.12 1.20 -0.66
C ALA A 24 2.64 1.63 0.72
N GLU A 25 3.90 1.37 1.04
CA GLU A 25 4.52 1.79 2.30
C GLU A 25 4.49 3.32 2.48
N VAL A 26 4.79 4.08 1.42
CA VAL A 26 4.76 5.56 1.47
C VAL A 26 3.35 6.08 1.70
N PHE A 27 2.35 5.64 0.94
CA PHE A 27 0.97 6.11 1.15
C PHE A 27 0.40 5.71 2.50
N ALA A 28 0.74 4.52 3.00
CA ALA A 28 0.39 4.10 4.35
C ALA A 28 1.00 5.03 5.42
N SER A 29 2.27 5.41 5.26
CA SER A 29 2.94 6.31 6.21
C SER A 29 2.28 7.70 6.29
N TYR A 30 1.57 8.12 5.24
CA TYR A 30 0.77 9.34 5.22
C TYR A 30 -0.67 9.17 5.73
N GLY A 31 -1.02 8.00 6.27
CA GLY A 31 -2.34 7.72 6.85
C GLY A 31 -3.43 7.46 5.81
N CYS A 32 -3.06 7.00 4.60
CA CYS A 32 -4.03 6.59 3.59
C CYS A 32 -4.54 5.17 3.87
N LYS A 33 -5.78 4.89 3.47
CA LYS A 33 -6.35 3.54 3.44
C LYS A 33 -5.99 2.89 2.11
N LEU A 34 -5.45 1.68 2.12
CA LEU A 34 -4.93 1.04 0.91
C LEU A 34 -5.80 -0.11 0.44
N VAL A 35 -5.99 -0.18 -0.88
CA VAL A 35 -6.45 -1.37 -1.60
C VAL A 35 -5.33 -1.82 -2.52
N LEU A 36 -4.78 -3.01 -2.27
CA LEU A 36 -3.59 -3.50 -2.96
C LEU A 36 -3.97 -4.67 -3.85
N THR A 37 -3.49 -4.67 -5.10
CA THR A 37 -3.74 -5.77 -6.04
C THR A 37 -2.44 -6.33 -6.61
N GLY A 38 -2.42 -7.64 -6.86
CA GLY A 38 -1.29 -8.33 -7.45
C GLY A 38 -1.62 -9.79 -7.73
N ARG A 39 -0.86 -10.43 -8.61
CA ARG A 39 -1.08 -11.84 -8.99
C ARG A 39 -0.53 -12.84 -7.96
N LYS A 40 0.42 -12.41 -7.13
CA LYS A 40 1.11 -13.23 -6.12
C LYS A 40 0.54 -12.93 -4.74
N GLU A 41 -0.46 -13.71 -4.33
CA GLU A 41 -1.18 -13.50 -3.08
C GLU A 41 -0.29 -13.67 -1.83
N ASP A 42 0.68 -14.58 -1.91
CA ASP A 42 1.69 -14.84 -0.88
C ASP A 42 2.52 -13.59 -0.57
N VAL A 43 2.99 -12.90 -1.61
CA VAL A 43 3.75 -11.64 -1.49
C VAL A 43 2.87 -10.55 -0.89
N LEU A 44 1.61 -10.46 -1.35
CA LEU A 44 0.63 -9.49 -0.87
C LEU A 44 0.38 -9.64 0.64
N LYS A 45 0.13 -10.86 1.10
CA LYS A 45 -0.15 -11.14 2.52
C LYS A 45 1.08 -11.00 3.41
N LYS A 46 2.24 -11.48 2.94
CA LYS A 46 3.44 -11.55 3.78
C LYS A 46 4.13 -10.19 3.95
N HIS A 47 4.29 -9.44 2.86
CA HIS A 47 5.09 -8.23 2.86
C HIS A 47 4.25 -6.96 3.01
N LEU A 48 3.03 -6.94 2.46
CA LEU A 48 2.25 -5.71 2.45
C LEU A 48 1.30 -5.63 3.66
N CYS A 49 0.56 -6.69 3.97
CA CYS A 49 -0.38 -6.65 5.10
C CYS A 49 0.28 -6.58 6.49
N ASN A 50 1.55 -6.99 6.60
CA ASN A 50 2.28 -7.00 7.88
C ASN A 50 3.13 -5.74 8.10
N ASN A 51 3.61 -5.10 7.03
CA ASN A 51 4.50 -3.94 7.13
C ASN A 51 3.75 -2.61 6.95
N VAL A 52 2.57 -2.63 6.34
CA VAL A 52 1.71 -1.44 6.23
C VAL A 52 1.02 -1.21 7.58
N PRO A 53 1.27 -0.07 8.27
CA PRO A 53 0.55 0.26 9.49
C PRO A 53 -0.96 0.32 9.19
N LYS A 54 -1.76 -0.31 10.06
CA LYS A 54 -3.22 -0.37 9.96
C LYS A 54 -3.87 0.91 10.45
#